data_AF-A0A938PPD6-F1
#
_entry.id   AF-A0A938PPD6-F1
#
_cell.length_a   1.000
_cell.length_b   1.000
_cell.length_c   1.000
_cell.angle_alpha   90.00
_cell.angle_beta   90.00
_cell.angle_gamma   90.00
#
_symmetry.space_group_name_H-M   'P 1'
#
loop_
_entity.id
_entity.type
_entity.pdbx_description
1 polymer ?
#
loop_
_entity_poly.entity_id
_entity_poly.type
_entity_poly.pdbx_seq_one_letter_code
_entity_poly.pdbx_strand_id
1 'polypeptide(L)'
;QWNLVVVGYDGNIQRRLMGDWFGEMSPERIGVIMVCLGALCFGSVALFLFCRQRRATVNPGISLLAPFSRFAARYGYEPKPEESPQAWLRRVGESVGFEPDATARLAGDLETLLYGEGDIQPAIVRQQLRKLRWKVALSLR
;
A
#
# COMPACT_ATOMS: atom_id res chain seq x y z
N GLN A 1 47.56 44.87 -30.92
CA GLN A 1 47.64 43.41 -30.71
C GLN A 1 47.29 43.10 -29.26
N TRP A 2 46.02 42.79 -28.96
CA TRP A 2 45.51 42.39 -27.63
C TRP A 2 44.72 41.07 -27.69
N ASN A 3 44.72 40.40 -28.86
CA ASN A 3 43.87 39.25 -29.16
C ASN A 3 44.49 37.88 -28.84
N LEU A 4 45.66 37.83 -28.21
CA LEU A 4 46.33 36.57 -27.85
C LEU A 4 46.46 36.36 -26.34
N VAL A 5 46.05 37.32 -25.51
CA VAL A 5 46.19 37.25 -24.05
C VAL A 5 44.92 36.72 -23.37
N VAL A 6 43.76 36.75 -24.04
CA VAL A 6 42.47 36.34 -23.44
C VAL A 6 42.12 34.87 -23.73
N VAL A 7 42.84 34.18 -24.62
CA VAL A 7 42.57 32.77 -24.94
C VAL A 7 43.86 31.95 -24.89
N GLY A 8 44.55 32.00 -23.76
CA GLY A 8 45.51 30.98 -23.35
C GLY A 8 44.78 29.78 -22.73
N TYR A 9 43.72 29.28 -23.37
CA TYR A 9 43.10 28.02 -22.96
C TYR A 9 43.98 26.89 -23.49
N ASP A 10 45.09 26.65 -22.78
CA ASP A 10 46.03 25.60 -23.11
C ASP A 10 45.37 24.25 -22.84
N GLY A 11 44.79 23.67 -23.88
CA GLY A 11 44.13 22.35 -23.82
C GLY A 11 45.07 21.21 -23.38
N ASN A 12 46.38 21.47 -23.26
CA ASN A 12 47.32 20.54 -22.64
C ASN A 12 47.30 20.63 -21.11
N ILE A 13 47.09 21.80 -20.51
CA ILE A 13 46.95 21.95 -19.05
C ILE A 13 45.66 21.28 -18.57
N GLN A 14 44.55 21.44 -19.31
CA GLN A 14 43.28 20.82 -18.97
C GLN A 14 43.35 19.28 -19.06
N ARG A 15 44.02 18.74 -20.08
CA ARG A 15 44.28 17.30 -20.20
C ARG A 15 45.18 16.76 -19.11
N ARG A 16 46.18 17.52 -18.68
CA ARG A 16 47.09 17.14 -17.59
C ARG A 16 46.38 17.14 -16.24
N LEU A 17 45.58 18.16 -15.94
CA LEU A 17 44.78 18.23 -14.71
C LEU A 17 43.70 17.14 -14.66
N MET A 18 43.05 16.83 -15.78
CA MET A 18 42.13 15.68 -15.86
C MET A 18 42.88 14.34 -15.76
N GLY A 19 44.07 14.23 -16.36
CA GLY A 19 44.90 13.03 -16.28
C GLY A 19 45.43 12.72 -14.88
N ASP A 20 45.75 13.74 -14.08
CA ASP A 20 46.22 13.55 -12.71
C ASP A 20 45.09 13.12 -11.75
N TRP A 21 43.84 13.54 -12.01
CA TRP A 21 42.66 13.17 -11.21
C TRP A 21 41.99 11.86 -11.66
N PHE A 22 42.03 11.53 -12.95
CA PHE A 22 41.29 10.41 -13.54
C PHE A 22 42.19 9.34 -14.19
N GLY A 23 43.51 9.54 -14.20
CA GLY A 23 44.47 8.68 -14.92
C GLY A 23 44.36 8.81 -16.45
N GLU A 24 45.01 7.91 -17.18
CA GLU A 24 44.76 7.72 -18.62
C GLU A 24 43.29 7.35 -18.83
N MET A 25 42.49 8.35 -19.20
CA MET A 25 41.08 8.16 -19.58
C MET A 25 41.03 7.46 -20.94
N SER A 26 41.11 6.13 -20.93
CA SER A 26 40.73 5.35 -22.11
C SER A 26 39.22 5.49 -22.33
N PRO A 27 38.74 5.58 -23.58
CA PRO A 27 37.31 5.63 -23.90
C PRO A 27 36.50 4.49 -23.27
N GLU A 28 37.14 3.33 -23.10
CA GLU A 28 36.59 2.15 -22.43
C GLU A 28 36.25 2.42 -20.95
N ARG A 29 37.14 3.10 -20.21
CA ARG A 29 36.90 3.44 -18.79
C ARG A 29 35.75 4.42 -18.64
N ILE A 30 35.64 5.40 -19.55
CA ILE A 30 34.53 6.35 -19.56
C ILE A 30 33.21 5.59 -19.77
N GLY A 31 33.17 4.66 -20.73
CA GLY A 31 32.00 3.81 -20.96
C GLY A 31 31.59 3.00 -19.73
N VAL A 32 32.56 2.37 -19.06
CA VAL A 32 32.31 1.59 -17.83
C VAL A 32 31.76 2.47 -16.70
N ILE A 33 32.36 3.64 -16.46
CA ILE A 33 31.89 4.57 -15.43
C ILE A 33 30.44 5.00 -15.71
N MET A 34 30.13 5.29 -16.98
CA MET A 34 28.81 5.75 -17.39
C MET A 34 27.73 4.65 -17.22
N VAL A 35 28.06 3.40 -17.55
CA VAL A 35 27.17 2.24 -17.34
C VAL A 35 26.99 1.97 -15.85
N CYS A 36 28.07 1.98 -15.05
CA CYS A 36 27.98 1.77 -13.61
C CYS A 36 27.13 2.85 -12.93
N LEU A 37 27.31 4.12 -13.31
CA LEU A 37 26.53 5.22 -12.76
C LEU A 37 25.05 5.11 -13.16
N GLY A 38 24.79 4.78 -14.42
CA GLY A 38 23.43 4.53 -14.92
C GLY A 38 22.76 3.37 -14.17
N ALA A 39 23.43 2.24 -14.03
CA ALA A 39 22.94 1.07 -13.30
C ALA A 39 22.68 1.40 -11.83
N LEU A 40 23.52 2.21 -11.19
CA LEU A 40 23.33 2.65 -9.80
C LEU A 40 22.08 3.54 -9.67
N CYS A 41 21.90 4.52 -10.57
CA CYS A 41 20.72 5.40 -10.58
C CYS A 41 19.42 4.62 -10.86
N PHE A 42 19.36 3.84 -11.92
CA PHE A 42 18.16 3.08 -12.26
C PHE A 42 17.89 1.95 -11.26
N GLY A 43 18.93 1.28 -10.80
CA GLY A 43 18.84 0.23 -9.79
C GLY A 43 18.32 0.75 -8.45
N SER A 44 18.80 1.91 -8.01
CA SER A 44 18.30 2.54 -6.77
C SER A 44 16.85 2.99 -6.88
N VAL A 45 16.43 3.58 -8.00
CA VAL A 45 15.01 3.94 -8.23
C VAL A 45 14.13 2.70 -8.29
N ALA A 46 14.55 1.66 -9.01
CA ALA A 46 13.82 0.41 -9.11
C ALA A 46 13.67 -0.25 -7.74
N LEU A 47 14.76 -0.31 -6.95
CA LEU A 47 14.74 -0.84 -5.58
C LEU A 47 13.84 -0.01 -4.67
N PHE A 48 13.90 1.32 -4.77
CA PHE A 48 13.04 2.22 -4.01
C PHE A 48 11.56 2.00 -4.33
N LEU A 49 11.20 1.92 -5.62
CA LEU A 49 9.83 1.65 -6.05
C LEU A 49 9.35 0.27 -5.60
N PHE A 50 10.19 -0.75 -5.72
CA PHE A 50 9.88 -2.11 -5.31
C PHE A 50 9.66 -2.19 -3.79
N CYS A 51 10.52 -1.54 -3.00
CA CYS A 51 10.35 -1.44 -1.54
C CYS A 51 9.11 -0.62 -1.16
N ARG A 52 8.77 0.44 -1.93
CA ARG A 52 7.58 1.26 -1.71
C ARG A 52 6.28 0.51 -2.02
N GLN A 53 6.32 -0.47 -2.93
CA GLN A 53 5.14 -1.22 -3.37
C GLN A 53 4.56 -2.18 -2.31
N ARG A 54 5.22 -2.36 -1.15
CA ARG A 54 4.82 -3.34 -0.12
C ARG A 54 3.68 -2.94 0.81
N ARG A 55 2.94 -1.87 0.53
CA ARG A 55 1.66 -1.61 1.21
C ARG A 55 0.58 -1.37 0.18
N ALA A 56 0.13 -2.44 -0.46
CA ALA A 56 -1.25 -2.47 -0.92
C ALA A 56 -2.10 -2.20 0.33
N THR A 57 -2.74 -1.04 0.35
CA THR A 57 -3.65 -0.62 1.41
C THR A 57 -4.75 -1.67 1.47
N VAL A 58 -4.61 -2.65 2.36
CA VAL A 58 -5.64 -3.66 2.57
C VAL A 58 -6.90 -2.91 2.92
N ASN A 59 -7.96 -3.12 2.14
CA ASN A 59 -9.21 -2.42 2.34
C ASN A 59 -9.65 -2.57 3.81
N PRO A 60 -9.85 -1.47 4.56
CA PRO A 60 -10.12 -1.51 5.98
C PRO A 60 -11.37 -2.33 6.31
N GLY A 61 -12.39 -2.34 5.44
CA GLY A 61 -13.58 -3.16 5.59
C GLY A 61 -13.27 -4.67 5.59
N ILE A 62 -12.43 -5.13 4.68
CA ILE A 62 -12.01 -6.56 4.60
C ILE A 62 -11.24 -6.97 5.86
N SER A 63 -10.37 -6.09 6.35
CA SER A 63 -9.57 -6.35 7.56
C SER A 63 -10.43 -6.53 8.83
N LEU A 64 -11.58 -5.85 8.89
CA LEU A 64 -12.53 -5.96 10.01
C LEU A 64 -13.47 -7.14 9.85
N LEU A 65 -13.87 -7.46 8.61
CA LEU A 65 -14.83 -8.53 8.32
C LEU A 65 -14.22 -9.92 8.51
N ALA A 66 -12.98 -10.14 8.08
CA ALA A 66 -12.35 -11.47 8.10
C ALA A 66 -12.21 -12.10 9.51
N PRO A 67 -11.81 -11.37 10.57
CA PRO A 67 -11.82 -11.92 11.93
C PRO A 67 -13.22 -12.22 12.45
N PHE A 68 -14.20 -11.38 12.09
CA PHE A 68 -15.59 -11.57 12.51
C PHE A 68 -16.23 -12.78 11.80
N SER A 69 -16.00 -12.98 10.51
CA SER A 69 -16.50 -14.15 9.77
C SER A 69 -15.92 -15.45 10.31
N ARG A 70 -14.61 -15.49 10.61
CA ARG A 70 -13.99 -16.66 11.28
C ARG A 70 -14.59 -16.92 12.66
N PHE A 71 -14.95 -15.89 13.40
CA PHE A 71 -15.61 -16.05 14.68
C PHE A 71 -17.03 -16.60 14.48
N ALA A 72 -17.84 -15.97 13.64
CA ALA A 72 -19.24 -16.31 13.39
C ALA A 72 -19.38 -17.73 12.79
N ALA A 73 -18.45 -18.15 11.93
CA ALA A 73 -18.39 -19.51 11.39
C ALA A 73 -18.32 -20.58 12.49
N ARG A 74 -17.60 -20.32 13.60
CA ARG A 74 -17.54 -21.25 14.75
C ARG A 74 -18.90 -21.46 15.43
N TYR A 75 -19.83 -20.53 15.24
CA TYR A 75 -21.19 -20.58 15.77
C TYR A 75 -22.21 -20.97 14.69
N GLY A 76 -21.77 -21.51 13.54
CA GLY A 76 -22.64 -21.97 12.46
C GLY A 76 -23.07 -20.89 11.46
N TYR A 77 -22.52 -19.68 11.59
CA TYR A 77 -22.86 -18.55 10.71
C TYR A 77 -21.82 -18.34 9.62
N GLU A 78 -21.65 -19.33 8.74
CA GLU A 78 -20.74 -19.24 7.61
C GLU A 78 -21.31 -18.36 6.49
N PRO A 79 -20.47 -17.52 5.83
CA PRO A 79 -20.87 -16.79 4.62
C PRO A 79 -21.10 -17.77 3.46
N LYS A 80 -22.20 -17.60 2.71
CA LYS A 80 -22.40 -18.37 1.48
C LYS A 80 -21.61 -17.75 0.32
N PRO A 81 -21.15 -18.54 -0.68
CA PRO A 81 -20.34 -18.02 -1.79
C PRO A 81 -21.02 -16.91 -2.61
N GLU A 82 -22.34 -16.96 -2.72
CA GLU A 82 -23.15 -16.02 -3.49
C GLU A 82 -23.71 -14.87 -2.63
N GLU A 83 -23.40 -14.87 -1.33
CA GLU A 83 -23.96 -13.91 -0.38
C GLU A 83 -23.04 -12.69 -0.24
N SER A 84 -23.61 -11.50 -0.41
CA SER A 84 -22.86 -10.27 -0.17
C SER A 84 -22.54 -10.11 1.32
N PRO A 85 -21.44 -9.41 1.70
CA PRO A 85 -21.12 -9.13 3.10
C PRO A 85 -22.27 -8.51 3.89
N GLN A 86 -23.08 -7.67 3.25
CA GLN A 86 -24.26 -7.07 3.84
C GLN A 86 -25.39 -8.07 4.07
N ALA A 87 -25.72 -8.87 3.06
CA ALA A 87 -26.77 -9.88 3.15
C ALA A 87 -26.43 -10.88 4.27
N TRP A 88 -25.16 -11.28 4.33
CA TRP A 88 -24.63 -12.11 5.41
C TRP A 88 -24.78 -11.46 6.79
N LEU A 89 -24.36 -10.20 6.96
CA LEU A 89 -24.51 -9.50 8.23
C LEU A 89 -25.97 -9.33 8.66
N ARG A 90 -26.87 -9.08 7.71
CA ARG A 90 -28.32 -9.01 7.97
C ARG A 90 -28.85 -10.36 8.45
N ARG A 91 -28.53 -11.44 7.74
CA ARG A 91 -28.92 -12.80 8.14
C ARG A 91 -28.40 -13.16 9.54
N VAL A 92 -27.13 -12.85 9.83
CA VAL A 92 -26.56 -13.10 11.16
C VAL A 92 -27.29 -12.26 12.21
N GLY A 93 -27.49 -10.96 11.96
CA GLY A 93 -28.21 -10.06 12.87
C GLY A 93 -29.63 -10.55 13.18
N GLU A 94 -30.39 -10.93 12.15
CA GLU A 94 -31.74 -11.48 12.28
C GLU A 94 -31.74 -12.77 13.10
N SER A 95 -30.80 -13.68 12.84
CA SER A 95 -30.74 -14.98 13.53
C SER A 95 -30.41 -14.89 15.03
N VAL A 96 -29.74 -13.81 15.47
CA VAL A 96 -29.37 -13.59 16.88
C VAL A 96 -30.25 -12.55 17.58
N GLY A 97 -31.32 -12.09 16.93
CA GLY A 97 -32.18 -11.03 17.46
C GLY A 97 -31.44 -9.72 17.69
N PHE A 98 -30.49 -9.37 16.83
CA PHE A 98 -29.91 -8.03 16.80
C PHE A 98 -30.94 -7.04 16.28
N GLU A 99 -30.85 -5.79 16.72
CA GLU A 99 -31.82 -4.76 16.33
C GLU A 99 -31.74 -4.53 14.81
N PRO A 100 -32.88 -4.59 14.09
CA PRO A 100 -32.89 -4.56 12.63
C PRO A 100 -32.29 -3.27 12.08
N ASP A 101 -32.61 -2.13 12.68
CA ASP A 101 -32.06 -0.82 12.31
C ASP A 101 -30.55 -0.74 12.56
N ALA A 102 -30.07 -1.31 13.67
CA ALA A 102 -28.64 -1.35 13.97
C ALA A 102 -27.89 -2.27 13.00
N THR A 103 -28.51 -3.36 12.56
CA THR A 103 -27.95 -4.28 11.57
C THR A 103 -27.87 -3.61 10.19
N ALA A 104 -28.92 -2.91 9.79
CA ALA A 104 -28.97 -2.18 8.52
C ALA A 104 -27.91 -1.06 8.47
N ARG A 105 -27.75 -0.29 9.56
CA ARG A 105 -26.69 0.72 9.69
C ARG A 105 -25.30 0.10 9.57
N LEU A 106 -25.04 -0.97 10.31
CA LEU A 106 -23.76 -1.69 10.24
C LEU A 106 -23.46 -2.21 8.82
N ALA A 107 -24.46 -2.74 8.13
CA ALA A 107 -24.31 -3.21 6.75
C ALA A 107 -23.99 -2.06 5.78
N GLY A 108 -24.65 -0.91 5.93
CA GLY A 108 -24.37 0.29 5.13
C GLY A 108 -22.99 0.91 5.43
N ASP A 109 -22.61 0.99 6.70
CA ASP A 109 -21.30 1.50 7.11
C ASP A 109 -20.16 0.60 6.59
N LEU A 110 -20.36 -0.73 6.60
CA LEU A 110 -19.39 -1.68 6.05
C LEU A 110 -19.28 -1.57 4.53
N GLU A 111 -20.39 -1.42 3.80
CA GLU A 111 -20.36 -1.24 2.34
C GLU A 111 -19.66 0.06 1.95
N THR A 112 -19.89 1.12 2.71
CA THR A 112 -19.18 2.39 2.53
C THR A 112 -17.68 2.22 2.72
N LEU A 113 -17.23 1.39 3.68
CA LEU A 113 -15.80 1.06 3.85
C LEU A 113 -15.25 0.13 2.77
N LEU A 114 -16.07 -0.77 2.22
CA LEU A 114 -15.64 -1.77 1.24
C LEU A 114 -15.56 -1.20 -0.18
N TYR A 115 -16.53 -0.38 -0.57
CA TYR A 115 -16.70 0.07 -1.96
C TYR A 115 -16.77 1.60 -2.10
N GLY A 116 -16.96 2.33 -1.01
CA GLY A 116 -17.10 3.78 -1.02
C GLY A 116 -15.81 4.54 -0.72
N GLU A 117 -15.77 5.81 -1.13
CA GLU A 117 -14.81 6.82 -0.67
C GLU A 117 -15.35 7.57 0.57
N GLY A 118 -16.07 6.87 1.44
CA GLY A 118 -16.71 7.50 2.60
C GLY A 118 -15.74 7.74 3.75
N ASP A 119 -15.90 8.89 4.43
CA ASP A 119 -15.19 9.23 5.67
C ASP A 119 -15.78 8.50 6.89
N ILE A 120 -16.09 7.21 6.73
CA ILE A 120 -16.49 6.38 7.86
C ILE A 120 -15.24 5.91 8.56
N GLN A 121 -15.13 6.28 9.84
CA GLN A 121 -14.03 5.83 10.67
C GLN A 121 -14.15 4.30 10.89
N PRO A 122 -13.12 3.51 10.55
CA PRO A 122 -13.14 2.05 10.76
C PRO A 122 -13.39 1.62 12.21
N ALA A 123 -13.12 2.51 13.18
CA ALA A 123 -13.39 2.30 14.58
C ALA A 123 -14.89 2.13 14.90
N ILE A 124 -15.78 2.84 14.19
CA ILE A 124 -17.23 2.78 14.39
C ILE A 124 -17.75 1.38 14.01
N VAL A 125 -17.40 0.93 12.81
CA VAL A 125 -17.77 -0.41 12.30
C VAL A 125 -17.19 -1.51 13.18
N ARG A 126 -15.94 -1.36 13.64
CA ARG A 126 -15.34 -2.30 14.60
C ARG A 126 -16.14 -2.40 15.90
N GLN A 127 -16.61 -1.28 16.44
CA GLN A 127 -17.39 -1.27 17.68
C GLN A 127 -18.75 -1.95 17.49
N GLN A 128 -19.44 -1.66 16.38
CA GLN A 128 -20.70 -2.30 16.02
C GLN A 128 -20.55 -3.82 15.80
N LEU A 129 -19.52 -4.25 15.05
CA LEU A 129 -19.20 -5.67 14.88
C LEU A 129 -18.90 -6.35 16.22
N ARG A 130 -18.25 -5.65 17.15
CA ARG A 130 -18.01 -6.19 18.50
C ARG A 130 -19.33 -6.45 19.23
N LYS A 131 -20.30 -5.52 19.17
CA LYS A 131 -21.63 -5.70 19.78
C LYS A 131 -22.34 -6.92 19.17
N LEU A 132 -22.33 -7.04 17.85
CA LEU A 132 -22.91 -8.20 17.16
C LEU A 132 -22.21 -9.51 17.57
N ARG A 133 -20.87 -9.49 17.69
CA ARG A 133 -20.07 -10.62 18.17
C ARG A 133 -20.51 -11.13 19.54
N TRP A 134 -20.81 -10.22 20.47
CA TRP A 134 -21.31 -10.59 21.79
C TRP A 134 -22.71 -11.22 21.73
N LYS A 135 -23.61 -10.70 20.88
CA LYS A 135 -24.92 -11.33 20.67
C LYS A 135 -24.82 -12.73 20.08
N VAL A 136 -23.96 -12.93 19.08
CA VAL A 136 -23.66 -14.26 18.51
C VAL A 136 -23.11 -15.22 19.55
N ALA A 137 -22.25 -14.74 20.45
CA ALA A 137 -21.73 -15.57 21.55
C ALA A 137 -22.82 -15.96 22.56
N LEU A 138 -23.82 -15.10 22.77
CA LEU A 138 -24.89 -15.28 23.74
C LEU A 138 -26.06 -16.11 23.19
N SER A 139 -26.28 -16.14 21.87
CA SER A 139 -27.43 -16.83 21.24
C SER A 139 -27.35 -18.36 21.28
N LEU A 140 -26.24 -18.92 21.75
CA LEU A 140 -26.02 -20.37 21.89
C LEU A 140 -25.89 -20.84 23.35
N ARG A 141 -26.23 -19.96 24.30
CA ARG A 141 -26.29 -20.27 25.74
C ARG A 141 -27.73 -20.31 26.20
#